data_AF-A0A3R7EHW2-F1
#
_entry.id   AF-A0A3R7EHW2-F1
#
_cell.length_a   1.000
_cell.length_b   1.000
_cell.length_c   1.000
_cell.angle_alpha   90.00
_cell.angle_beta   90.00
_cell.angle_gamma   90.00
#
_symmetry.space_group_name_H-M   'P 1'
#
loop_
_entity.id
_entity.type
_entity.pdbx_description
1 polymer ?
#
loop_
_entity_poly.entity_id
_entity_poly.type
_entity_poly.pdbx_seq_one_letter_code
_entity_poly.pdbx_strand_id
1 'polypeptide(L)'
;MRHQTNKTSVALTLGLGLALAATASFASITKVSQATSTPGQAGPCNTDWPAYRIFVERFVQADGRVIDYSSPQLKTTSEGQSYGLFFALVANDRATFDRLLNWTRTNLAGNQFDPQNVRLPSWLWGKKPDGSFGVLDQNSASDSDLWIAYDLLQAGRLWHEASYTQLGQALAAQIARQEMTTLPGVGPMLLPGPQGFRNGGVTRLNPSYLPLPVLRALAKEIPGGPWGKLAESAYTLIKTTAPQGFAPTGPRGRTASSWSIQKKATRAATTQSASTCGPASPRPPIRSPNPGSRRSAACARRLRKPASRPRRFRRPPAPRAAKDR
;
A
#
# COMPACT_ATOMS: atom_id res chain seq x y z
N MET A 1 -75.77 21.87 -27.85
CA MET A 1 -75.85 23.11 -28.66
C MET A 1 -76.45 24.21 -27.80
N ARG A 2 -75.88 25.42 -27.89
CA ARG A 2 -76.33 26.73 -27.34
C ARG A 2 -76.29 26.86 -25.81
N HIS A 3 -75.40 27.67 -25.24
CA HIS A 3 -75.25 29.15 -25.24
C HIS A 3 -75.93 29.81 -24.03
N GLN A 4 -75.12 30.54 -23.26
CA GLN A 4 -75.43 31.82 -22.56
C GLN A 4 -76.45 31.73 -21.39
N THR A 5 -76.38 32.49 -20.29
CA THR A 5 -75.88 33.86 -20.05
C THR A 5 -75.55 34.08 -18.56
N ASN A 6 -74.56 34.94 -18.33
CA ASN A 6 -74.32 35.87 -17.22
C ASN A 6 -75.46 36.13 -16.21
N LYS A 7 -75.06 36.37 -14.94
CA LYS A 7 -75.15 37.70 -14.30
C LYS A 7 -74.31 37.79 -13.02
N THR A 8 -73.66 38.95 -12.91
CA THR A 8 -72.78 39.49 -11.87
C THR A 8 -73.51 39.96 -10.61
N SER A 9 -72.69 40.33 -9.62
CA SER A 9 -72.94 41.27 -8.48
C SER A 9 -73.21 40.56 -7.15
N VAL A 10 -72.73 41.00 -5.97
CA VAL A 10 -71.92 42.15 -5.52
C VAL A 10 -71.45 41.82 -4.08
N ALA A 11 -70.37 42.50 -3.64
CA ALA A 11 -69.79 42.70 -2.31
C ALA A 11 -70.54 42.28 -1.02
N LEU A 12 -69.79 41.95 0.05
CA LEU A 12 -69.78 42.77 1.29
C LEU A 12 -68.72 42.32 2.33
N THR A 13 -67.91 43.30 2.76
CA THR A 13 -67.47 43.65 4.13
C THR A 13 -66.73 42.69 5.08
N LEU A 14 -65.60 43.22 5.55
CA LEU A 14 -64.84 42.91 6.75
C LEU A 14 -65.65 42.98 8.06
N GLY A 15 -65.21 42.19 9.04
CA GLY A 15 -65.07 42.65 10.42
C GLY A 15 -65.50 41.63 11.47
N LEU A 16 -64.56 41.26 12.35
CA LEU A 16 -64.68 40.87 13.78
C LEU A 16 -63.42 40.06 14.11
N GLY A 17 -62.70 40.27 15.21
CA GLY A 17 -63.12 40.60 16.55
C GLY A 17 -62.47 39.57 17.46
N LEU A 18 -61.49 40.00 18.27
CA LEU A 18 -60.84 39.18 19.30
C LEU A 18 -61.84 38.80 20.39
N ALA A 19 -61.84 37.55 20.85
CA ALA A 19 -61.86 37.21 22.28
C ALA A 19 -61.73 35.70 22.57
N LEU A 20 -60.90 35.42 23.58
CA LEU A 20 -60.96 34.36 24.60
C LEU A 20 -60.84 32.86 24.23
N ALA A 21 -59.66 32.35 24.60
CA ALA A 21 -59.45 31.23 25.53
C ALA A 21 -60.22 29.91 25.33
N ALA A 22 -59.50 28.88 24.88
CA ALA A 22 -59.74 27.51 25.28
C ALA A 22 -58.40 26.81 25.52
N THR A 23 -58.15 26.48 26.78
CA THR A 23 -57.13 25.54 27.24
C THR A 23 -57.42 24.16 26.66
N ALA A 24 -56.50 23.61 25.87
CA ALA A 24 -56.49 22.20 25.52
C ALA A 24 -55.06 21.66 25.62
N SER A 25 -54.95 20.63 26.45
CA SER A 25 -53.75 20.00 26.93
C SER A 25 -52.84 19.45 25.83
N PHE A 26 -51.56 19.48 26.15
CA PHE A 26 -50.41 18.93 25.45
C PHE A 26 -50.65 17.54 24.85
N ALA A 27 -50.75 17.47 23.53
CA ALA A 27 -50.34 16.31 22.75
C ALA A 27 -48.99 16.64 22.11
N SER A 28 -47.90 16.25 22.78
CA SER A 28 -46.54 16.38 22.28
C SER A 28 -46.35 15.46 21.08
N ILE A 29 -46.62 15.96 19.87
CA ILE A 29 -46.16 15.34 18.63
C ILE A 29 -44.65 15.61 18.55
N THR A 30 -43.85 14.62 18.93
CA THR A 30 -42.42 14.60 18.64
C THR A 30 -42.24 14.57 17.12
N LYS A 31 -42.06 15.74 16.51
CA LYS A 31 -41.51 15.87 15.17
C LYS A 31 -40.10 15.29 15.21
N VAL A 32 -39.95 14.03 14.78
CA VAL A 32 -38.65 13.47 14.45
C VAL A 32 -38.11 14.32 13.31
N SER A 33 -37.21 15.25 13.63
CA SER A 33 -36.46 15.99 12.61
C SER A 33 -35.64 14.99 11.83
N GLN A 34 -36.09 14.66 10.62
CA GLN A 34 -35.24 14.00 9.65
C GLN A 34 -34.12 14.99 9.34
N ALA A 35 -32.94 14.72 9.88
CA ALA A 35 -31.73 15.42 9.49
C ALA A 35 -31.47 15.09 8.02
N THR A 36 -31.90 15.98 7.12
CA THR A 36 -31.41 16.01 5.76
C THR A 36 -29.91 16.26 5.83
N SER A 37 -29.13 15.22 5.60
CA SER A 37 -27.69 15.32 5.46
C SER A 37 -27.39 16.13 4.21
N THR A 38 -27.11 17.42 4.38
CA THR A 38 -26.47 18.23 3.34
C THR A 38 -25.19 17.50 2.93
N PRO A 39 -24.93 17.27 1.63
CA PRO A 39 -23.63 16.77 1.19
C PRO A 39 -22.58 17.71 1.75
N GLY A 40 -21.69 17.19 2.59
CA GLY A 40 -20.58 17.98 3.11
C GLY A 40 -19.79 18.49 1.91
N GLN A 41 -19.76 19.81 1.74
CA GLN A 41 -18.79 20.45 0.86
C GLN A 41 -17.42 19.96 1.32
N ALA A 42 -16.70 19.26 0.44
CA ALA A 42 -15.30 18.95 0.68
C ALA A 42 -14.61 20.29 0.92
N GLY A 43 -14.15 20.53 2.16
CA GLY A 43 -13.30 21.68 2.43
C GLY A 43 -12.09 21.65 1.49
N PRO A 44 -11.47 22.80 1.18
CA PRO A 44 -10.29 22.81 0.34
C PRO A 44 -9.30 21.78 0.86
N CYS A 45 -8.99 20.77 0.05
CA CYS A 45 -7.93 19.82 0.37
C CYS A 45 -6.69 20.66 0.60
N ASN A 46 -6.23 20.72 1.85
CA ASN A 46 -4.97 21.38 2.15
C ASN A 46 -3.90 20.65 1.33
N THR A 47 -3.42 21.30 0.27
CA THR A 47 -2.52 20.71 -0.74
C THR A 47 -1.10 20.54 -0.21
N ASP A 48 -0.81 21.07 0.97
CA ASP A 48 0.50 20.96 1.57
C ASP A 48 0.65 19.63 2.32
N TRP A 49 1.67 18.87 1.93
CA TRP A 49 2.06 17.61 2.57
C TRP A 49 3.48 17.77 3.15
N PRO A 50 3.63 18.28 4.39
CA PRO A 50 4.94 18.60 4.95
C PRO A 50 5.89 17.41 5.04
N ALA A 51 5.38 16.21 5.35
CA ALA A 51 6.20 15.00 5.40
C ALA A 51 6.78 14.63 4.03
N TYR A 52 6.04 14.86 2.94
CA TYR A 52 6.56 14.70 1.59
C TYR A 52 7.66 15.73 1.27
N ARG A 53 7.48 16.99 1.68
CA ARG A 53 8.51 18.04 1.49
C ARG A 53 9.81 17.67 2.21
N ILE A 54 9.72 17.20 3.45
CA ILE A 54 10.88 16.70 4.20
C ILE A 54 11.50 15.49 3.50
N PHE A 55 10.69 14.57 2.97
CA PHE A 55 11.21 13.43 2.20
C PHE A 55 12.02 13.88 0.99
N VAL A 56 11.48 14.81 0.19
CA VAL A 56 12.17 15.35 -0.99
C VAL A 56 13.47 16.05 -0.58
N GLU A 57 13.43 16.92 0.42
CA GLU A 57 14.60 17.66 0.91
C GLU A 57 15.71 16.73 1.42
N ARG A 58 15.34 15.68 2.14
CA ARG A 58 16.30 14.82 2.87
C ARG A 58 16.81 13.65 2.05
N PHE A 59 16.01 13.12 1.12
CA PHE A 59 16.28 11.84 0.47
C PHE A 59 16.30 11.90 -1.05
N VAL A 60 15.77 12.96 -1.68
CA VAL A 60 15.73 13.08 -3.14
C VAL A 60 16.77 14.09 -3.60
N GLN A 61 17.78 13.61 -4.35
CA GLN A 61 18.77 14.49 -4.95
C GLN A 61 18.16 15.36 -6.06
N ALA A 62 18.87 16.42 -6.43
CA ALA A 62 18.45 17.35 -7.49
C ALA A 62 18.15 16.63 -8.82
N ASP A 63 18.91 15.58 -9.14
CA ASP A 63 18.77 14.76 -10.35
C ASP A 63 17.62 13.74 -10.29
N GLY A 64 16.91 13.61 -9.17
CA GLY A 64 15.79 12.68 -8.98
C GLY A 64 16.15 11.34 -8.36
N ARG A 65 17.36 11.18 -7.82
CA ARG A 65 17.74 9.96 -7.09
C ARG A 65 17.24 9.94 -5.65
N VAL A 66 16.58 8.86 -5.23
CA VAL A 66 16.25 8.57 -3.83
C VAL A 66 17.41 7.84 -3.17
N ILE A 67 17.97 8.37 -2.08
CA ILE A 67 19.14 7.80 -1.39
C ILE A 67 18.77 7.24 -0.02
N ASP A 68 19.17 5.99 0.23
CA ASP A 68 19.29 5.42 1.56
C ASP A 68 20.68 5.74 2.16
N TYR A 69 20.71 6.74 3.04
CA TYR A 69 21.91 7.18 3.76
C TYR A 69 22.33 6.23 4.90
N SER A 70 21.54 5.20 5.22
CA SER A 70 21.92 4.21 6.25
C SER A 70 23.02 3.25 5.77
N SER A 71 23.26 3.18 4.46
CA SER A 71 24.28 2.32 3.86
C SER A 71 25.51 3.13 3.41
N PRO A 72 26.74 2.65 3.66
CA PRO A 72 27.95 3.30 3.15
C PRO A 72 28.03 3.29 1.61
N GLN A 73 27.26 2.41 0.95
CA GLN A 73 27.14 2.36 -0.51
C GLN A 73 26.21 3.46 -1.06
N LEU A 74 25.56 4.25 -0.19
CA LEU A 74 24.59 5.29 -0.54
C LEU A 74 23.54 4.71 -1.50
N LYS A 75 22.83 3.67 -1.09
CA LYS A 75 22.05 2.86 -2.02
C LYS A 75 20.85 3.63 -2.56
N THR A 76 20.51 3.33 -3.80
CA THR A 76 19.18 3.59 -4.37
C THR A 76 18.59 2.26 -4.78
N THR A 77 17.32 2.05 -4.45
CA THR A 77 16.57 0.89 -4.90
C THR A 77 15.48 1.30 -5.87
N SER A 78 15.07 0.37 -6.74
CA SER A 78 13.84 0.53 -7.52
C SER A 78 12.64 0.81 -6.59
N GLU A 79 12.64 0.20 -5.39
CA GLU A 79 11.59 0.40 -4.38
C GLU A 79 11.53 1.87 -3.94
N GLY A 80 12.68 2.46 -3.58
CA GLY A 80 12.77 3.87 -3.19
C GLY A 80 12.31 4.81 -4.29
N GLN A 81 12.72 4.56 -5.54
CA GLN A 81 12.24 5.32 -6.70
C GLN A 81 10.72 5.21 -6.88
N SER A 82 10.18 3.99 -6.79
CA SER A 82 8.75 3.73 -6.95
C SER A 82 7.90 4.48 -5.90
N TYR A 83 8.31 4.48 -4.63
CA TYR A 83 7.59 5.25 -3.61
C TYR A 83 7.76 6.75 -3.77
N GLY A 84 8.93 7.21 -4.23
CA GLY A 84 9.12 8.60 -4.61
C GLY A 84 8.10 9.04 -5.67
N LEU A 85 7.90 8.22 -6.71
CA LEU A 85 6.92 8.47 -7.78
C LEU A 85 5.50 8.51 -7.22
N PHE A 86 5.11 7.51 -6.43
CA PHE A 86 3.80 7.48 -5.77
C PHE A 86 3.57 8.73 -4.90
N PHE A 87 4.56 9.13 -4.08
CA PHE A 87 4.42 10.32 -3.24
C PHE A 87 4.31 11.60 -4.06
N ALA A 88 5.11 11.76 -5.12
CA ALA A 88 5.02 12.89 -6.02
C ALA A 88 3.66 12.96 -6.73
N LEU A 89 3.11 11.82 -7.15
CA LEU A 89 1.77 11.72 -7.72
C LEU A 89 0.69 12.17 -6.72
N VAL A 90 0.72 11.65 -5.50
CA VAL A 90 -0.23 12.02 -4.43
C VAL A 90 -0.13 13.49 -4.06
N ALA A 91 1.08 14.06 -4.06
CA ALA A 91 1.34 15.48 -3.79
C ALA A 91 1.01 16.39 -4.98
N ASN A 92 0.60 15.84 -6.13
CA ASN A 92 0.44 16.57 -7.39
C ASN A 92 1.72 17.33 -7.81
N ASP A 93 2.90 16.77 -7.52
CA ASP A 93 4.22 17.34 -7.80
C ASP A 93 4.82 16.70 -9.06
N ARG A 94 4.33 17.15 -10.23
CA ARG A 94 4.75 16.61 -11.53
C ARG A 94 6.25 16.81 -11.78
N ALA A 95 6.81 17.95 -11.36
CA ALA A 95 8.23 18.25 -11.57
C ALA A 95 9.14 17.24 -10.84
N THR A 96 8.81 16.86 -9.61
CA THR A 96 9.56 15.84 -8.89
C THR A 96 9.32 14.44 -9.46
N PHE A 97 8.08 14.14 -9.87
CA PHE A 97 7.76 12.89 -10.57
C PHE A 97 8.62 12.69 -11.82
N ASP A 98 8.76 13.72 -12.66
CA ASP A 98 9.55 13.66 -13.88
C ASP A 98 11.05 13.46 -13.61
N ARG A 99 11.59 14.13 -12.58
CA ARG A 99 12.99 13.93 -12.17
C ARG A 99 13.24 12.50 -11.70
N LEU A 100 12.38 11.96 -10.83
CA LEU A 100 12.44 10.57 -10.35
C LEU A 100 12.35 9.56 -11.50
N LEU A 101 11.43 9.80 -12.43
CA LEU A 101 11.20 8.92 -13.58
C LEU A 101 12.40 8.95 -14.54
N ASN A 102 12.94 10.14 -14.83
CA ASN A 102 14.12 10.28 -15.67
C ASN A 102 15.36 9.63 -15.04
N TRP A 103 15.57 9.82 -13.73
CA TRP A 103 16.66 9.16 -13.04
C TRP A 103 16.55 7.63 -13.11
N THR A 104 15.35 7.11 -12.89
CA THR A 104 15.03 5.66 -13.01
C THR A 104 15.34 5.14 -14.40
N ARG A 105 14.89 5.85 -15.46
CA ARG A 105 15.18 5.53 -16.86
C ARG A 105 16.67 5.41 -17.12
N THR A 106 17.44 6.42 -16.74
CA THR A 106 18.86 6.49 -17.07
C THR A 106 19.69 5.50 -16.26
N ASN A 107 19.43 5.38 -14.96
CA ASN A 107 20.34 4.69 -14.04
C ASN A 107 19.94 3.25 -13.72
N LEU A 108 18.65 2.94 -13.66
CA LEU A 108 18.16 1.60 -13.31
C LEU A 108 17.77 0.78 -14.54
N ALA A 109 17.27 1.44 -15.58
CA ALA A 109 16.83 0.81 -16.82
C ALA A 109 17.82 1.00 -18.00
N GLY A 110 18.95 1.68 -17.79
CA GLY A 110 19.99 1.84 -18.82
C GLY A 110 19.50 2.55 -20.09
N ASN A 111 18.64 3.55 -19.93
CA ASN A 111 17.94 4.28 -21.00
C ASN A 111 16.97 3.42 -21.85
N GLN A 112 16.66 2.19 -21.43
CA GLN A 112 15.63 1.35 -22.05
C GLN A 112 14.35 1.43 -21.21
N PHE A 113 13.73 2.61 -21.20
CA PHE A 113 12.54 2.89 -20.38
C PHE A 113 11.59 3.86 -21.09
N ASP A 114 11.19 3.45 -22.30
CA ASP A 114 10.19 4.08 -23.14
C ASP A 114 9.17 3.02 -23.61
N PRO A 115 8.01 3.42 -24.16
CA PRO A 115 6.94 2.48 -24.52
C PRO A 115 7.34 1.41 -25.55
N GLN A 116 8.36 1.65 -26.38
CA GLN A 116 8.80 0.76 -27.44
C GLN A 116 9.94 -0.16 -26.99
N ASN A 117 10.74 0.27 -26.01
CA ASN A 117 11.88 -0.45 -25.50
C ASN A 117 11.97 -0.34 -23.97
N VAL A 118 11.06 -1.03 -23.29
CA VAL A 118 11.03 -1.07 -21.82
C VAL A 118 11.76 -2.30 -21.28
N ARG A 119 12.74 -2.02 -20.41
CA ARG A 119 13.45 -2.97 -19.57
C ARG A 119 12.99 -2.80 -18.12
N LEU A 120 12.87 -3.90 -17.37
CA LEU A 120 12.61 -3.82 -15.93
C LEU A 120 13.78 -3.13 -15.20
N PRO A 121 13.51 -2.15 -14.32
CA PRO A 121 14.54 -1.46 -13.55
C PRO A 121 15.37 -2.40 -12.69
N SER A 122 16.68 -2.21 -12.70
CA SER A 122 17.59 -2.88 -11.76
C SER A 122 17.23 -2.50 -10.32
N TRP A 123 17.15 -3.47 -9.42
CA TRP A 123 16.64 -3.23 -8.07
C TRP A 123 17.62 -2.49 -7.16
N LEU A 124 18.93 -2.52 -7.48
CA LEU A 124 19.96 -1.96 -6.62
C LEU A 124 21.05 -1.20 -7.38
N TRP A 125 21.28 0.04 -6.96
CA TRP A 125 22.28 0.95 -7.49
C TRP A 125 23.03 1.64 -6.34
N GLY A 126 24.31 1.94 -6.50
CA GLY A 126 25.09 2.60 -5.46
C GLY A 126 26.58 2.69 -5.78
N LYS A 127 27.37 2.99 -4.76
CA LYS A 127 28.83 3.06 -4.85
C LYS A 127 29.42 1.64 -4.96
N LYS A 128 30.20 1.42 -6.01
CA LYS A 128 30.93 0.18 -6.30
C LYS A 128 32.26 0.13 -5.52
N PRO A 129 32.91 -1.06 -5.44
CA PRO A 129 34.20 -1.21 -4.76
C PRO A 129 35.32 -0.32 -5.31
N ASP A 130 35.29 -0.01 -6.61
CA ASP A 130 36.23 0.89 -7.30
C ASP A 130 35.95 2.38 -7.03
N GLY A 131 34.94 2.70 -6.21
CA GLY A 131 34.54 4.06 -5.88
C GLY A 131 33.61 4.71 -6.90
N SER A 132 33.43 4.12 -8.09
CA SER A 132 32.45 4.58 -9.07
C SER A 132 31.02 4.31 -8.61
N PHE A 133 30.05 4.94 -9.28
CA PHE A 133 28.64 4.73 -9.00
C PHE A 133 27.97 4.00 -10.16
N GLY A 134 27.07 3.07 -9.86
CA GLY A 134 26.31 2.34 -10.87
C GLY A 134 25.43 1.24 -10.30
N VAL A 135 24.85 0.45 -11.21
CA VAL A 135 24.08 -0.74 -10.84
C VAL A 135 24.96 -1.73 -10.08
N LEU A 136 24.47 -2.19 -8.92
CA LEU A 136 25.11 -3.18 -8.07
C LEU A 136 24.50 -4.58 -8.27
N ASP A 137 23.23 -4.65 -8.62
CA ASP A 137 22.53 -5.88 -9.01
C ASP A 137 21.54 -5.58 -10.14
N GLN A 138 21.64 -6.32 -11.23
CA GLN A 138 20.87 -6.14 -12.47
C GLN A 138 19.49 -6.80 -12.42
N ASN A 139 19.21 -7.65 -11.42
CA ASN A 139 17.88 -8.24 -11.25
C ASN A 139 16.85 -7.15 -10.95
N SER A 140 15.56 -7.40 -11.18
CA SER A 140 14.48 -6.48 -10.79
C SER A 140 13.79 -6.91 -9.50
N ALA A 141 12.97 -6.01 -8.95
CA ALA A 141 12.14 -6.25 -7.78
C ALA A 141 10.68 -5.91 -8.12
N SER A 142 9.88 -6.96 -8.26
CA SER A 142 8.53 -6.87 -8.82
C SER A 142 7.53 -6.03 -8.02
N ASP A 143 7.76 -5.81 -6.72
CA ASP A 143 6.95 -4.85 -5.96
C ASP A 143 7.14 -3.44 -6.50
N SER A 144 8.40 -3.06 -6.70
CA SER A 144 8.80 -1.77 -7.22
C SER A 144 8.26 -1.59 -8.63
N ASP A 145 8.38 -2.64 -9.46
CA ASP A 145 7.94 -2.59 -10.86
C ASP A 145 6.41 -2.41 -10.94
N LEU A 146 5.64 -3.11 -10.09
CA LEU A 146 4.19 -2.91 -9.98
C LEU A 146 3.82 -1.49 -9.54
N TRP A 147 4.54 -0.93 -8.56
CA TRP A 147 4.30 0.45 -8.11
C TRP A 147 4.59 1.44 -9.23
N ILE A 148 5.72 1.31 -9.94
CA ILE A 148 6.05 2.21 -11.06
C ILE A 148 5.00 2.11 -12.17
N ALA A 149 4.57 0.91 -12.54
CA ALA A 149 3.52 0.72 -13.55
C ALA A 149 2.20 1.37 -13.13
N TYR A 150 1.80 1.18 -11.87
CA TYR A 150 0.61 1.83 -11.30
C TYR A 150 0.73 3.35 -11.31
N ASP A 151 1.85 3.90 -10.82
CA ASP A 151 2.07 5.34 -10.72
C ASP A 151 2.04 5.99 -12.10
N LEU A 152 2.65 5.38 -13.11
CA LEU A 152 2.61 5.85 -14.50
C LEU A 152 1.18 5.85 -15.07
N LEU A 153 0.41 4.79 -14.86
CA LEU A 153 -0.97 4.72 -15.34
C LEU A 153 -1.86 5.76 -14.65
N GLN A 154 -1.71 5.92 -13.33
CA GLN A 154 -2.49 6.90 -12.58
C GLN A 154 -2.06 8.34 -12.91
N ALA A 155 -0.76 8.60 -13.09
CA ALA A 155 -0.23 9.87 -13.57
C ALA A 155 -0.79 10.22 -14.95
N GLY A 156 -0.76 9.28 -15.89
CA GLY A 156 -1.31 9.49 -17.23
C GLY A 156 -2.81 9.79 -17.20
N ARG A 157 -3.57 9.11 -16.34
CA ARG A 157 -5.01 9.35 -16.14
C ARG A 157 -5.30 10.70 -15.49
N LEU A 158 -4.57 11.07 -14.43
CA LEU A 158 -4.84 12.25 -13.61
C LEU A 158 -4.29 13.54 -14.23
N TRP A 159 -3.16 13.47 -14.91
CA TRP A 159 -2.52 14.61 -15.57
C TRP A 159 -2.78 14.67 -17.07
N HIS A 160 -3.59 13.76 -17.61
CA HIS A 160 -3.91 13.66 -19.04
C HIS A 160 -2.67 13.55 -19.93
N GLU A 161 -1.66 12.80 -19.47
CA GLU A 161 -0.38 12.66 -20.13
C GLU A 161 -0.25 11.25 -20.74
N ALA A 162 -0.50 11.15 -22.04
CA ALA A 162 -0.54 9.88 -22.76
C ALA A 162 0.80 9.13 -22.71
N SER A 163 1.93 9.84 -22.64
CA SER A 163 3.25 9.21 -22.57
C SER A 163 3.44 8.37 -21.30
N TYR A 164 2.93 8.81 -20.14
CA TYR A 164 2.95 8.00 -18.92
C TYR A 164 2.06 6.77 -19.04
N THR A 165 0.86 6.91 -19.61
CA THR A 165 -0.04 5.76 -19.84
C THR A 165 0.62 4.70 -20.72
N GLN A 166 1.21 5.10 -21.85
CA GLN A 166 1.88 4.19 -22.77
C GLN A 166 3.06 3.47 -22.10
N LEU A 167 3.89 4.20 -21.34
CA LEU A 167 5.01 3.59 -20.61
C LEU A 167 4.52 2.65 -19.51
N GLY A 168 3.49 3.03 -18.76
CA GLY A 168 2.89 2.19 -17.72
C GLY A 168 2.31 0.89 -18.27
N GLN A 169 1.63 0.94 -19.42
CA GLN A 169 1.14 -0.25 -20.13
C GLN A 169 2.28 -1.14 -20.63
N ALA A 170 3.33 -0.54 -21.21
CA ALA A 170 4.49 -1.29 -21.68
C ALA A 170 5.23 -1.98 -20.53
N LEU A 171 5.43 -1.28 -19.41
CA LEU A 171 6.05 -1.84 -18.20
C LEU A 171 5.21 -2.97 -17.61
N ALA A 172 3.89 -2.77 -17.47
CA ALA A 172 2.98 -3.81 -17.01
C ALA A 172 3.08 -5.07 -17.89
N ALA A 173 3.19 -4.92 -19.21
CA ALA A 173 3.41 -6.03 -20.12
C ALA A 173 4.75 -6.74 -19.88
N GLN A 174 5.83 -6.03 -19.53
CA GLN A 174 7.10 -6.66 -19.16
C GLN A 174 7.03 -7.42 -17.84
N ILE A 175 6.37 -6.87 -16.82
CA ILE A 175 6.15 -7.55 -15.54
C ILE A 175 5.43 -8.87 -15.78
N ALA A 176 4.34 -8.84 -16.56
CA ALA A 176 3.58 -10.04 -16.90
C ALA A 176 4.40 -11.08 -17.67
N ARG A 177 5.35 -10.64 -18.51
CA ARG A 177 6.23 -11.53 -19.28
C ARG A 177 7.37 -12.14 -18.46
N GLN A 178 8.00 -11.36 -17.59
CA GLN A 178 9.29 -11.70 -16.98
C GLN A 178 9.20 -12.07 -15.50
N GLU A 179 8.20 -11.58 -14.79
CA GLU A 179 8.08 -11.74 -13.33
C GLU A 179 6.85 -12.53 -12.89
N MET A 180 6.05 -13.04 -13.84
CA MET A 180 4.90 -13.87 -13.51
C MET A 180 5.13 -15.34 -13.81
N THR A 181 4.52 -16.19 -12.98
CA THR A 181 4.43 -17.63 -13.19
C THR A 181 3.00 -18.08 -12.95
N THR A 182 2.68 -19.31 -13.34
CA THR A 182 1.44 -19.97 -12.91
C THR A 182 1.77 -21.01 -11.83
N LEU A 183 1.06 -20.96 -10.72
CA LEU A 183 1.18 -21.92 -9.63
C LEU A 183 0.04 -22.94 -9.71
N PRO A 184 0.33 -24.26 -9.66
CA PRO A 184 -0.69 -25.30 -9.67
C PRO A 184 -1.71 -25.09 -8.53
N GLY A 185 -3.00 -25.08 -8.87
CA GLY A 185 -4.09 -24.91 -7.91
C GLY A 185 -4.29 -23.50 -7.36
N VAL A 186 -3.45 -22.51 -7.73
CA VAL A 186 -3.56 -21.12 -7.26
C VAL A 186 -3.79 -20.14 -8.43
N GLY A 187 -3.18 -20.40 -9.59
CA GLY A 187 -3.29 -19.52 -10.76
C GLY A 187 -2.06 -18.60 -10.93
N PRO A 188 -2.20 -17.46 -11.64
CA PRO A 188 -1.09 -16.57 -11.90
C PRO A 188 -0.55 -15.95 -10.60
N MET A 189 0.77 -15.86 -10.50
CA MET A 189 1.46 -15.34 -9.32
C MET A 189 2.67 -14.52 -9.72
N LEU A 190 2.90 -13.44 -8.99
CA LEU A 190 4.09 -12.60 -9.13
C LEU A 190 5.26 -13.21 -8.35
N LEU A 191 6.37 -13.41 -9.04
CA LEU A 191 7.65 -13.74 -8.43
C LEU A 191 8.28 -12.45 -7.90
N PRO A 192 9.00 -12.46 -6.77
CA PRO A 192 9.64 -11.25 -6.26
C PRO A 192 10.65 -10.60 -7.23
N GLY A 193 11.13 -11.33 -8.23
CA GLY A 193 11.86 -10.83 -9.39
C GLY A 193 12.04 -11.95 -10.44
N PRO A 194 12.63 -11.67 -11.61
CA PRO A 194 12.78 -12.63 -12.71
C PRO A 194 13.69 -13.80 -12.35
N GLN A 195 14.71 -13.55 -11.52
CA GLN A 195 15.76 -14.53 -11.20
C GLN A 195 15.83 -14.83 -9.69
N GLY A 196 16.11 -16.09 -9.33
CA GLY A 196 16.43 -16.50 -7.96
C GLY A 196 15.26 -16.97 -7.08
N PHE A 197 14.02 -16.89 -7.57
CA PHE A 197 12.82 -17.21 -6.77
C PHE A 197 12.17 -18.56 -7.09
N ARG A 198 12.76 -19.32 -8.02
CA ARG A 198 12.35 -20.68 -8.36
C ARG A 198 13.55 -21.61 -8.27
N ASN A 199 13.51 -22.60 -7.39
CA ASN A 199 14.60 -23.58 -7.24
C ASN A 199 14.04 -24.93 -6.78
N GLY A 200 14.48 -26.05 -7.37
CA GLY A 200 14.15 -27.39 -6.88
C GLY A 200 12.65 -27.68 -6.78
N GLY A 201 11.85 -27.13 -7.69
CA GLY A 201 10.37 -27.27 -7.67
C GLY A 201 9.66 -26.42 -6.60
N VAL A 202 10.40 -25.58 -5.88
CA VAL A 202 9.90 -24.58 -4.92
C VAL A 202 9.83 -23.21 -5.57
N THR A 203 8.69 -22.53 -5.41
CA THR A 203 8.55 -21.11 -5.72
C THR A 203 8.51 -20.30 -4.42
N ARG A 204 9.38 -19.30 -4.31
CA ARG A 204 9.42 -18.33 -3.21
C ARG A 204 8.61 -17.10 -3.58
N LEU A 205 7.74 -16.67 -2.66
CA LEU A 205 6.87 -15.52 -2.83
C LEU A 205 7.06 -14.54 -1.68
N ASN A 206 6.66 -13.29 -1.88
CA ASN A 206 6.62 -12.29 -0.82
C ASN A 206 5.22 -11.65 -0.75
N PRO A 207 4.42 -11.91 0.29
CA PRO A 207 3.08 -11.33 0.42
C PRO A 207 3.07 -9.80 0.40
N SER A 208 4.14 -9.13 0.86
CA SER A 208 4.18 -7.66 0.87
C SER A 208 4.31 -7.04 -0.52
N TYR A 209 4.60 -7.83 -1.55
CA TYR A 209 4.77 -7.37 -2.93
C TYR A 209 3.44 -7.27 -3.69
N LEU A 210 2.33 -7.67 -3.06
CA LEU A 210 1.02 -7.81 -3.71
C LEU A 210 -0.04 -6.89 -3.09
N PRO A 211 0.13 -5.55 -3.15
CA PRO A 211 -0.89 -4.63 -2.63
C PRO A 211 -2.19 -4.74 -3.44
N LEU A 212 -3.24 -5.32 -2.84
CA LEU A 212 -4.53 -5.56 -3.50
C LEU A 212 -5.14 -4.31 -4.18
N PRO A 213 -5.08 -3.09 -3.62
CA PRO A 213 -5.59 -1.90 -4.31
C PRO A 213 -4.87 -1.62 -5.63
N VAL A 214 -3.54 -1.78 -5.67
CA VAL A 214 -2.70 -1.58 -6.86
C VAL A 214 -3.05 -2.62 -7.92
N LEU A 215 -3.16 -3.89 -7.53
CA LEU A 215 -3.52 -4.97 -8.46
C LEU A 215 -4.91 -4.78 -9.06
N ARG A 216 -5.89 -4.32 -8.26
CA ARG A 216 -7.24 -4.00 -8.74
C ARG A 216 -7.26 -2.78 -9.66
N ALA A 217 -6.43 -1.78 -9.40
CA ALA A 217 -6.27 -0.65 -10.29
C ALA A 217 -5.67 -1.08 -11.64
N LEU A 218 -4.61 -1.89 -11.63
CA LEU A 218 -4.04 -2.46 -12.86
C LEU A 218 -5.07 -3.29 -13.64
N ALA A 219 -5.92 -4.05 -12.97
CA ALA A 219 -7.00 -4.80 -13.61
C ALA A 219 -8.05 -3.89 -14.27
N LYS A 220 -8.29 -2.69 -13.73
CA LYS A 220 -9.19 -1.70 -14.31
C LYS A 220 -8.57 -1.00 -15.52
N GLU A 221 -7.31 -0.58 -15.40
CA GLU A 221 -6.59 0.13 -16.47
C GLU A 221 -6.20 -0.81 -17.63
N ILE A 222 -6.00 -2.10 -17.36
CA ILE A 222 -5.57 -3.13 -18.32
C ILE A 222 -6.44 -4.39 -18.16
N PRO A 223 -7.72 -4.35 -18.59
CA PRO A 223 -8.67 -5.44 -18.36
C PRO A 223 -8.33 -6.75 -19.09
N GLY A 224 -7.56 -6.69 -20.18
CA GLY A 224 -7.06 -7.88 -20.89
C GLY A 224 -5.83 -8.53 -20.24
N GLY A 225 -5.24 -7.94 -19.20
CA GLY A 225 -4.05 -8.44 -18.53
C GLY A 225 -4.35 -9.48 -17.45
N PRO A 226 -3.30 -10.11 -16.86
CA PRO A 226 -3.46 -11.13 -15.82
C PRO A 226 -3.84 -10.55 -14.44
N TRP A 227 -3.96 -9.22 -14.32
CA TRP A 227 -4.02 -8.48 -13.05
C TRP A 227 -5.23 -8.82 -12.18
N GLY A 228 -6.40 -9.03 -12.79
CA GLY A 228 -7.61 -9.42 -12.05
C GLY A 228 -7.42 -10.78 -11.36
N LYS A 229 -6.96 -11.77 -12.12
CA LYS A 229 -6.63 -13.10 -11.58
C LYS A 229 -5.47 -13.04 -10.58
N LEU A 230 -4.45 -12.21 -10.81
CA LEU A 230 -3.37 -12.01 -9.85
C LEU A 230 -3.88 -11.44 -8.53
N ALA A 231 -4.86 -10.52 -8.55
CA ALA A 231 -5.48 -9.99 -7.33
C ALA A 231 -6.23 -11.09 -6.54
N GLU A 232 -6.92 -12.00 -7.23
CA GLU A 232 -7.58 -13.17 -6.61
C GLU A 232 -6.56 -14.15 -6.01
N SER A 233 -5.50 -14.45 -6.75
CA SER A 233 -4.40 -15.31 -6.28
C SER A 233 -3.65 -14.69 -5.10
N ALA A 234 -3.43 -13.37 -5.09
CA ALA A 234 -2.82 -12.64 -3.99
C ALA A 234 -3.68 -12.67 -2.71
N TYR A 235 -4.99 -12.49 -2.85
CA TYR A 235 -5.93 -12.64 -1.73
C TYR A 235 -5.87 -14.05 -1.15
N THR A 236 -5.86 -15.07 -2.01
CA THR A 236 -5.73 -16.46 -1.62
C THR A 236 -4.42 -16.72 -0.88
N LEU A 237 -3.30 -16.19 -1.39
CA LEU A 237 -1.99 -16.31 -0.76
C LEU A 237 -1.99 -15.71 0.66
N ILE A 238 -2.45 -14.47 0.82
CA ILE A 238 -2.47 -13.79 2.13
C ILE A 238 -3.37 -14.55 3.12
N LYS A 239 -4.57 -14.93 2.68
CA LYS A 239 -5.53 -15.67 3.52
C LYS A 239 -4.98 -17.02 3.99
N THR A 240 -4.27 -17.74 3.12
CA THR A 240 -3.73 -19.07 3.42
C THR A 240 -2.44 -19.02 4.25
N THR A 241 -1.61 -18.00 4.04
CA THR A 241 -0.31 -17.88 4.71
C THR A 241 -0.35 -17.14 6.05
N ALA A 242 -1.44 -16.45 6.36
CA ALA A 242 -1.64 -15.72 7.63
C ALA A 242 -2.82 -16.27 8.47
N PRO A 243 -2.85 -17.58 8.81
CA PRO A 243 -3.99 -18.19 9.52
C PRO A 243 -4.22 -17.62 10.93
N GLN A 244 -3.19 -17.00 11.52
CA GLN A 244 -3.23 -16.35 12.83
C GLN A 244 -3.21 -14.81 12.72
N GLY A 245 -3.42 -14.26 11.53
CA GLY A 245 -3.40 -12.81 11.29
C GLY A 245 -2.00 -12.20 11.11
N PHE A 246 -0.95 -13.01 11.05
CA PHE A 246 0.42 -12.57 10.79
C PHE A 246 0.89 -13.07 9.43
N ALA A 247 1.17 -12.15 8.50
CA ALA A 247 1.71 -12.49 7.19
C ALA A 247 3.22 -12.80 7.29
N PRO A 248 3.71 -13.85 6.63
CA PRO A 248 5.14 -14.18 6.62
C PRO A 248 5.93 -13.19 5.76
N THR A 249 7.19 -12.96 6.11
CA THR A 249 8.13 -12.15 5.31
C THR A 249 9.14 -13.03 4.57
N GLY A 250 9.64 -12.58 3.41
CA GLY A 250 10.73 -13.23 2.69
C GLY A 250 12.05 -13.29 3.49
N PRO A 251 13.02 -14.13 3.09
CA PRO A 251 14.20 -14.41 3.91
C PRO A 251 15.16 -13.21 4.03
N ARG A 252 15.68 -13.00 5.24
CA ARG A 252 16.90 -12.23 5.51
C ARG A 252 17.89 -13.15 6.23
N GLY A 253 19.03 -13.44 5.60
CA GLY A 253 20.14 -14.18 6.24
C GLY A 253 19.88 -15.67 6.51
N ARG A 254 20.96 -16.37 6.90
CA ARG A 254 21.18 -17.84 6.86
C ARG A 254 20.18 -18.74 7.62
N THR A 255 19.17 -18.17 8.25
CA THR A 255 18.11 -18.88 8.99
C THR A 255 16.79 -18.11 8.83
N ALA A 256 16.09 -18.30 7.71
CA ALA A 256 14.76 -17.71 7.56
C ALA A 256 13.86 -18.52 6.63
N SER A 257 12.66 -18.79 7.13
CA SER A 257 11.57 -19.58 6.59
C SER A 257 11.11 -19.04 5.23
N SER A 258 11.34 -19.80 4.17
CA SER A 258 10.70 -19.56 2.86
C SER A 258 9.32 -20.21 2.85
N TRP A 259 8.28 -19.50 2.41
CA TRP A 259 7.08 -20.17 1.93
C TRP A 259 7.35 -20.75 0.54
N SER A 260 7.15 -22.05 0.43
CA SER A 260 7.47 -22.85 -0.73
C SER A 260 6.23 -23.62 -1.17
N ILE A 261 5.79 -23.42 -2.41
CA ILE A 261 4.83 -24.33 -3.04
C ILE A 261 5.65 -25.36 -3.81
N GLN A 262 5.61 -26.62 -3.37
CA GLN A 262 6.28 -27.75 -4.02
C GLN A 262 5.40 -28.40 -5.09
N LYS A 263 6.01 -28.79 -6.22
CA LYS A 263 5.34 -29.41 -7.38
C LYS A 263 4.76 -30.82 -7.20
N LYS A 264 4.83 -31.46 -6.02
CA LYS A 264 4.29 -32.81 -5.84
C LYS A 264 3.17 -32.86 -4.78
N ALA A 265 2.09 -33.52 -5.20
CA ALA A 265 0.93 -34.00 -4.46
C ALA A 265 -0.31 -33.09 -4.43
N THR A 266 -1.38 -33.67 -4.93
CA THR A 266 -2.82 -33.37 -4.81
C THR A 266 -3.32 -33.35 -3.36
N ARG A 267 -2.48 -32.97 -2.40
CA ARG A 267 -2.79 -32.68 -1.00
C ARG A 267 -1.88 -31.54 -0.58
N ALA A 268 -2.46 -30.46 -0.08
CA ALA A 268 -1.74 -29.36 0.53
C ALA A 268 -0.88 -29.86 1.70
N ALA A 269 0.37 -30.25 1.42
CA ALA A 269 1.37 -30.49 2.44
C ALA A 269 2.08 -29.17 2.71
N THR A 270 1.51 -28.42 3.66
CA THR A 270 2.10 -27.18 4.18
C THR A 270 3.23 -27.54 5.14
N THR A 271 4.47 -27.50 4.68
CA THR A 271 5.62 -27.65 5.58
C THR A 271 5.86 -26.33 6.30
N GLN A 272 5.24 -26.16 7.48
CA GLN A 272 5.39 -24.98 8.32
C GLN A 272 6.59 -25.19 9.25
N SER A 273 7.74 -24.61 8.92
CA SER A 273 8.81 -24.37 9.89
C SER A 273 8.62 -22.98 10.50
N ALA A 274 8.97 -22.82 11.79
CA ALA A 274 8.74 -21.63 12.60
C ALA A 274 8.95 -20.33 11.80
N SER A 275 7.89 -19.53 11.69
CA SER A 275 7.86 -18.30 10.89
C SER A 275 8.29 -17.13 11.77
N THR A 276 9.39 -16.47 11.43
CA THR A 276 9.78 -15.19 12.02
C THR A 276 9.17 -14.04 11.22
N CYS A 277 8.46 -13.14 11.89
CA CYS A 277 8.03 -11.87 11.32
C CYS A 277 9.23 -10.90 11.33
N GLY A 278 9.85 -10.64 10.18
CA GLY A 278 11.00 -9.75 10.03
C GLY A 278 10.61 -8.36 9.51
N PRO A 279 11.48 -7.34 9.62
CA PRO A 279 11.16 -5.97 9.20
C PRO A 279 11.32 -5.76 7.69
N ALA A 280 10.91 -6.71 6.84
CA ALA A 280 10.61 -6.35 5.45
C ALA A 280 9.47 -5.35 5.56
N SER A 281 9.81 -4.05 5.58
CA SER A 281 9.14 -2.94 6.26
C SER A 281 7.72 -3.30 6.69
N PRO A 282 7.39 -3.42 7.99
CA PRO A 282 6.05 -3.81 8.42
C PRO A 282 5.06 -2.81 7.82
N ARG A 283 4.49 -3.15 6.66
CA ARG A 283 3.49 -2.31 6.02
C ARG A 283 2.26 -2.50 6.88
N PRO A 284 1.71 -1.44 7.48
CA PRO A 284 0.49 -1.57 8.24
C PRO A 284 -0.57 -2.17 7.30
N PRO A 285 -1.45 -3.06 7.80
CA PRO A 285 -2.59 -3.50 7.01
C PRO A 285 -3.34 -2.24 6.57
N ILE A 286 -3.38 -2.01 5.25
CA ILE A 286 -4.23 -0.96 4.67
C ILE A 286 -5.66 -1.33 5.08
N ARG A 287 -6.26 -0.54 5.97
CA ARG A 287 -7.64 -0.74 6.40
C ARG A 287 -8.51 -0.73 5.15
N SER A 288 -9.14 -1.87 4.87
CA SER A 288 -10.29 -1.90 3.97
C SER A 288 -11.38 -1.05 4.62
N PRO A 289 -11.86 0.05 3.99
CA PRO A 289 -12.97 0.79 4.53
C PRO A 289 -14.22 -0.07 4.34
N ASN A 290 -14.64 -0.77 5.39
CA ASN A 290 -15.94 -1.41 5.42
C ASN A 290 -16.94 -0.37 5.96
N PRO A 291 -17.91 0.12 5.16
CA PRO A 291 -18.93 1.01 5.66
C PRO A 291 -19.94 0.16 6.46
N GLY A 292 -19.75 0.10 7.77
CA GLY A 292 -20.76 -0.49 8.67
C GLY A 292 -20.24 -1.56 9.61
N SER A 293 -19.44 -1.18 10.61
CA SER A 293 -19.49 -1.88 11.88
C SER A 293 -19.15 -0.93 13.03
N ARG A 294 -20.18 -0.35 13.63
CA ARG A 294 -20.08 0.20 14.99
C ARG A 294 -19.93 -0.97 15.96
N ARG A 295 -18.74 -1.21 16.51
CA ARG A 295 -18.59 -1.90 17.81
C ARG A 295 -17.46 -1.28 18.63
N SER A 296 -17.78 -1.13 19.92
CA SER A 296 -17.23 -0.24 20.92
C SER A 296 -15.74 -0.38 21.22
N ALA A 297 -15.17 0.77 21.60
CA ALA A 297 -13.98 0.85 22.42
C ALA A 297 -14.20 0.17 23.79
N ALA A 298 -13.48 -0.92 24.06
CA ALA A 298 -13.19 -1.42 25.40
C ALA A 298 -12.15 -2.53 25.35
N CYS A 299 -10.85 -2.19 25.36
CA CYS A 299 -9.83 -3.06 25.96
C CYS A 299 -8.52 -2.28 26.18
N ALA A 300 -8.51 -1.43 27.21
CA ALA A 300 -7.29 -0.80 27.71
C ALA A 300 -7.26 -0.91 29.24
N ARG A 301 -7.01 -2.11 29.77
CA ARG A 301 -6.44 -2.32 31.12
C ARG A 301 -6.22 -3.80 31.40
N ARG A 302 -4.96 -4.23 31.40
CA ARG A 302 -4.31 -5.10 32.41
C ARG A 302 -3.06 -5.74 31.83
N LEU A 303 -1.90 -5.16 32.13
CA LEU A 303 -0.68 -5.92 32.40
C LEU A 303 0.14 -5.12 33.44
N ARG A 304 -0.17 -5.33 34.73
CA ARG A 304 0.77 -5.02 35.82
C ARG A 304 1.78 -6.17 35.86
N LYS A 305 3.06 -5.89 35.59
CA LYS A 305 4.19 -6.80 35.88
C LYS A 305 4.49 -6.74 37.40
N PRO A 306 4.80 -7.87 38.07
CA PRO A 306 5.36 -7.84 39.41
C PRO A 306 6.87 -7.55 39.39
N ALA A 307 7.31 -6.73 40.36
CA ALA A 307 8.69 -6.32 40.57
C ALA A 307 9.53 -7.44 41.20
N SER A 308 10.70 -7.73 40.63
CA SER A 308 11.71 -8.62 41.20
C SER A 308 12.79 -7.80 41.93
N ARG A 309 13.01 -8.13 43.21
CA ARG A 309 13.97 -7.54 44.17
C ARG A 309 15.45 -7.64 43.75
N PRO A 310 16.34 -6.75 44.26
CA PRO A 310 17.76 -6.72 43.91
C PRO A 310 18.59 -7.77 44.67
N ARG A 311 19.56 -8.40 43.98
CA ARG A 311 20.56 -9.29 44.58
C ARG A 311 21.69 -8.49 45.23
N ARG A 312 21.97 -8.79 46.51
CA ARG A 312 23.11 -8.28 47.28
C ARG A 312 24.42 -8.98 46.86
N PHE A 313 25.48 -8.18 46.73
CA PHE A 313 26.87 -8.63 46.64
C PHE A 313 27.30 -9.36 47.94
N ARG A 314 27.96 -10.51 47.82
CA ARG A 314 28.76 -11.14 48.89
C ARG A 314 30.23 -11.19 48.44
N ARG A 315 31.12 -10.75 49.35
CA ARG A 315 32.59 -10.73 49.22
C ARG A 315 33.19 -12.16 49.16
N PRO A 316 34.36 -12.33 48.53
CA PRO A 316 35.09 -13.60 48.51
C PRO A 316 35.91 -13.83 49.81
N PRO A 317 36.17 -15.09 50.21
CA PRO A 317 37.12 -15.41 51.28
C PRO A 317 38.58 -15.51 50.78
N ALA A 318 39.51 -15.19 51.68
CA ALA A 318 40.96 -15.18 51.52
C ALA A 318 41.59 -16.60 51.52
N PRO A 319 42.82 -16.79 51.00
CA PRO A 319 43.43 -18.09 50.76
C PRO A 319 44.11 -18.68 52.00
N ARG A 320 44.06 -20.02 52.15
CA ARG A 320 44.92 -20.79 53.07
C ARG A 320 46.11 -21.38 52.30
N ALA A 321 47.30 -21.11 52.80
CA ALA A 321 48.55 -21.78 52.46
C ALA A 321 48.63 -23.17 53.11
N ALA A 322 49.30 -24.14 52.46
CA ALA A 322 50.52 -24.78 52.97
C ALA A 322 50.83 -26.13 52.28
N LYS A 323 52.09 -26.21 51.82
CA LYS A 323 53.08 -27.30 52.00
C LYS A 323 53.03 -28.61 51.19
N ASP A 324 54.14 -28.78 50.47
CA ASP A 324 55.09 -29.91 50.45
C ASP A 324 54.57 -31.32 50.19
N ARG A 325 54.82 -31.82 48.97
CA ARG A 325 55.80 -32.87 48.65
C ARG A 325 55.95 -33.06 47.15
#